data_AF-A0A559GDX3-F1
#
_entry.id   AF-A0A559GDX3-F1
#
_cell.length_a   1.000
_cell.length_b   1.000
_cell.length_c   1.000
_cell.angle_alpha   90.00
_cell.angle_beta   90.00
_cell.angle_gamma   90.00
#
_symmetry.space_group_name_H-M   'P 1'
#
loop_
_entity.id
_entity.type
_entity.pdbx_description
1 polymer ?
#
loop_
_entity_poly.entity_id
_entity_poly.type
_entity_poly.pdbx_seq_one_letter_code
_entity_poly.pdbx_strand_id
1 'polypeptide(L)'
;VLFRLDYYLQNPGETIAIWNGALAIYGGLIAGAIVLYIIADRKLINTRDFLDIAAPSVMIAQSLGRWGNFFNQEAYGAAVDSLDYLPGFIRDQMYIDGSYRQPTFLYESVWNLIGFALILIFRRKLKGIRRGHITAFYLIWYGFGRMIIEGMRTDSLMFFGLRVSQWLSVILIGLGIFIILYQNRKKAPFYHTKEEN
;
A
#
# COMPACT_ATOMS: atom_id res chain seq x y z
N VAL A 1 18.25 -2.36 -10.59
CA VAL A 1 19.69 -2.70 -10.46
C VAL A 1 19.90 -4.19 -10.26
N LEU A 2 19.64 -4.77 -9.08
CA LEU A 2 19.92 -6.20 -8.81
C LEU A 2 19.23 -7.18 -9.79
N PHE A 3 18.01 -6.88 -10.23
CA PHE A 3 17.28 -7.70 -11.21
C PHE A 3 17.82 -7.61 -12.65
N ARG A 4 18.68 -6.63 -12.97
CA ARG A 4 19.33 -6.45 -14.29
C ARG A 4 20.82 -6.13 -14.09
N LEU A 5 21.48 -6.93 -13.26
CA LEU A 5 22.85 -6.66 -12.82
C LEU A 5 23.82 -6.55 -14.01
N ASP A 6 23.70 -7.45 -14.98
CA ASP A 6 24.57 -7.49 -16.17
C ASP A 6 24.50 -6.20 -17.01
N TYR A 7 23.31 -5.61 -17.13
CA TYR A 7 23.10 -4.36 -17.86
C TYR A 7 23.72 -3.15 -17.14
N TYR A 8 23.55 -3.08 -15.82
CA TYR A 8 24.06 -1.95 -15.02
C TYR A 8 25.56 -2.04 -14.75
N LEU A 9 26.15 -3.24 -14.77
CA LEU A 9 27.61 -3.41 -14.73
C LEU A 9 28.27 -2.82 -16.00
N GLN A 10 27.60 -2.92 -17.14
CA GLN A 10 28.07 -2.34 -18.41
C GLN A 10 27.75 -0.84 -18.52
N ASN A 11 26.69 -0.36 -17.87
CA ASN A 11 26.25 1.04 -17.89
C ASN A 11 26.12 1.62 -16.47
N PRO A 12 27.22 1.80 -15.73
CA PRO A 12 27.17 2.22 -14.33
C PRO A 12 26.51 3.59 -14.12
N GLY A 13 26.66 4.52 -15.07
CA GLY A 13 26.02 5.84 -15.03
C GLY A 13 24.49 5.79 -15.05
N GLU A 14 23.90 4.77 -15.67
CA GLU A 14 22.45 4.59 -15.69
C GLU A 14 21.87 4.13 -14.36
N THR A 15 22.71 3.66 -13.43
CA THR A 15 22.27 3.30 -12.07
C THR A 15 21.73 4.51 -11.30
N ILE A 16 22.28 5.71 -11.57
CA ILE A 16 21.90 6.97 -10.93
C ILE A 16 20.77 7.67 -11.71
N ALA A 17 20.54 7.27 -12.96
CA ALA A 17 19.52 7.83 -13.84
C ALA A 17 18.10 7.37 -13.43
N ILE A 18 17.67 7.79 -12.24
CA ILE A 18 16.36 7.47 -11.66
C ILE A 18 15.18 7.99 -12.50
N TRP A 19 15.43 8.97 -13.37
CA TRP A 19 14.48 9.51 -14.34
C TRP A 19 14.17 8.55 -15.50
N ASN A 20 14.95 7.48 -15.68
CA ASN A 20 14.67 6.44 -16.68
C ASN A 20 13.56 5.45 -16.24
N GLY A 21 12.91 5.68 -15.09
CA GLY A 21 11.73 4.92 -14.66
C GLY A 21 12.00 3.53 -14.09
N ALA A 22 13.26 3.10 -13.97
CA ALA A 22 13.64 1.75 -13.52
C ALA A 22 13.62 1.55 -11.98
N LEU A 23 12.65 2.15 -11.28
CA LEU A 23 12.54 2.06 -9.83
C LEU A 23 11.70 0.84 -9.40
N ALA A 24 12.38 -0.19 -8.89
CA ALA A 24 11.71 -1.34 -8.30
C ALA A 24 11.12 -0.99 -6.93
N ILE A 25 9.79 -1.09 -6.78
CA ILE A 25 9.05 -0.81 -5.53
C ILE A 25 9.62 -1.59 -4.34
N TYR A 26 10.04 -2.85 -4.56
CA TYR A 26 10.64 -3.69 -3.52
C TYR A 26 11.91 -3.08 -2.89
N GLY A 27 12.76 -2.42 -3.71
CA GLY A 27 13.96 -1.76 -3.22
C GLY A 27 13.61 -0.59 -2.29
N GLY A 28 12.60 0.21 -2.67
CA GLY A 28 12.08 1.29 -1.84
C GLY A 28 11.50 0.80 -0.52
N LEU A 29 10.74 -0.31 -0.53
CA LEU A 29 10.19 -0.93 0.68
C LEU A 29 11.28 -1.43 1.63
N ILE A 30 12.30 -2.11 1.12
CA ILE A 30 13.41 -2.65 1.94
C ILE A 30 14.23 -1.50 2.52
N ALA A 31 14.65 -0.55 1.69
CA ALA A 31 15.41 0.62 2.14
C ALA A 31 14.61 1.43 3.16
N GLY A 32 13.32 1.64 2.91
CA GLY A 32 12.41 2.28 3.85
C GLY A 32 12.37 1.55 5.19
N ALA A 33 12.14 0.24 5.20
CA ALA A 33 12.10 -0.56 6.43
C ALA A 33 13.42 -0.49 7.23
N ILE A 34 14.57 -0.55 6.56
CA ILE A 34 15.89 -0.43 7.19
C ILE A 34 16.08 0.96 7.83
N VAL A 35 15.79 2.02 7.07
CA VAL A 35 15.90 3.40 7.58
C VAL A 35 14.97 3.60 8.78
N LEU A 36 13.74 3.07 8.71
CA LEU A 36 12.80 3.13 9.82
C LEU A 36 13.32 2.41 11.07
N TYR A 37 13.89 1.23 10.92
CA TYR A 37 14.47 0.48 12.03
C TYR A 37 15.64 1.27 12.66
N ILE A 38 16.56 1.79 11.86
CA ILE A 38 17.72 2.55 12.33
C ILE A 38 17.29 3.82 13.07
N ILE A 39 16.31 4.57 12.55
CA ILE A 39 15.81 5.80 13.20
C ILE A 39 15.08 5.46 14.50
N ALA A 40 14.25 4.42 14.52
CA ALA A 40 13.55 3.99 15.73
C ALA A 40 14.53 3.61 16.84
N ASP A 41 15.56 2.83 16.49
CA ASP A 41 16.63 2.41 17.41
C ASP A 41 17.41 3.62 17.94
N ARG A 42 17.87 4.52 17.05
CA ARG A 42 18.65 5.70 17.44
C ARG A 42 17.88 6.74 18.24
N LYS A 43 16.55 6.79 18.10
CA LYS A 43 15.70 7.74 18.85
C LYS A 43 15.02 7.14 20.07
N LEU A 44 15.30 5.87 20.41
CA LEU A 44 14.65 5.13 21.51
C LEU A 44 13.12 5.12 21.40
N ILE A 45 12.57 5.27 20.19
CA ILE A 45 11.14 5.23 19.93
C ILE A 45 10.78 3.77 19.66
N ASN A 46 9.88 3.18 20.44
CA ASN A 46 9.51 1.80 20.19
C ASN A 46 8.79 1.68 18.83
N THR A 47 9.32 0.78 18.00
CA THR A 47 9.03 0.60 16.58
C THR A 47 7.53 0.53 16.27
N ARG A 48 6.71 -0.02 17.18
CA ARG A 48 5.27 -0.15 16.96
C ARG A 48 4.52 1.18 16.97
N ASP A 49 4.95 2.15 17.79
CA ASP A 49 4.35 3.50 17.75
C ASP A 49 4.74 4.20 16.47
N PHE A 50 5.99 4.04 16.07
CA PHE A 50 6.47 4.60 14.83
C PHE A 50 5.67 4.07 13.63
N LEU A 51 5.47 2.74 13.56
CA LEU A 51 4.66 2.12 12.50
C LEU A 51 3.19 2.55 12.54
N ASP A 52 2.59 2.68 13.73
CA ASP A 52 1.22 3.16 13.89
C ASP A 52 1.05 4.63 13.42
N ILE A 53 2.09 5.46 13.59
CA ILE A 53 2.13 6.83 13.07
C ILE A 53 2.37 6.85 11.55
N ALA A 54 3.23 5.97 11.04
CA ALA A 54 3.59 5.92 9.62
C ALA A 54 2.47 5.35 8.74
N ALA A 55 1.71 4.38 9.24
CA ALA A 55 0.65 3.68 8.50
C ALA A 55 -0.34 4.62 7.76
N PRO A 56 -0.99 5.61 8.42
CA PRO A 56 -1.90 6.53 7.72
C PRO A 56 -1.19 7.36 6.65
N SER A 57 0.06 7.78 6.88
CA SER A 57 0.86 8.52 5.90
C SER A 57 1.15 7.67 4.66
N VAL A 58 1.47 6.39 4.85
CA VAL A 58 1.68 5.44 3.75
C VAL A 58 0.41 5.27 2.92
N MET A 59 -0.77 5.20 3.54
CA MET A 59 -2.05 5.07 2.82
C MET A 59 -2.34 6.28 1.91
N ILE A 60 -2.08 7.50 2.40
CA ILE A 60 -2.21 8.70 1.55
C ILE A 60 -1.20 8.64 0.39
N ALA A 61 0.06 8.33 0.68
CA ALA A 61 1.10 8.25 -0.35
C ALA A 61 0.74 7.20 -1.43
N GLN A 62 0.21 6.04 -1.01
CA GLN A 62 -0.28 5.01 -1.92
C GLN A 62 -1.46 5.50 -2.75
N SER A 63 -2.43 6.20 -2.13
CA SER A 63 -3.56 6.76 -2.86
C SER A 63 -3.12 7.70 -3.98
N LEU A 64 -2.20 8.63 -3.67
CA LEU A 64 -1.68 9.59 -4.65
C LEU A 64 -0.80 8.92 -5.70
N GLY A 65 0.03 7.95 -5.31
CA GLY A 65 0.89 7.21 -6.24
C GLY A 65 0.10 6.49 -7.33
N ARG A 66 -1.15 6.06 -7.07
CA ARG A 66 -2.01 5.41 -8.08
C ARG A 66 -2.40 6.32 -9.23
N TRP A 67 -2.44 7.63 -9.00
CA TRP A 67 -2.69 8.57 -10.08
C TRP A 67 -1.55 8.58 -11.10
N GLY A 68 -0.32 8.20 -10.71
CA GLY A 68 0.76 7.95 -11.67
C GLY A 68 0.39 6.88 -12.70
N ASN A 69 -0.30 5.81 -12.30
CA ASN A 69 -0.75 4.76 -13.21
C ASN A 69 -1.80 5.28 -14.21
N PHE A 70 -2.66 6.21 -13.78
CA PHE A 70 -3.64 6.87 -14.63
C PHE A 70 -2.99 7.74 -15.71
N PHE A 71 -1.99 8.54 -15.33
CA PHE A 71 -1.25 9.37 -16.28
C PHE A 71 -0.40 8.52 -17.24
N ASN A 72 0.17 7.42 -16.76
CA ASN A 72 1.00 6.50 -17.56
C ASN A 72 0.20 5.49 -18.38
N GLN A 73 -1.13 5.46 -18.24
CA GLN A 73 -2.00 4.45 -18.87
C GLN A 73 -1.47 3.02 -18.67
N GLU A 74 -1.14 2.68 -17.42
CA GLU A 74 -0.68 1.35 -17.06
C GLU A 74 -1.58 0.77 -15.97
N ALA A 75 -1.43 -0.53 -15.70
CA ALA A 75 -1.98 -1.14 -14.48
C ALA A 75 -3.52 -1.17 -14.37
N TYR A 76 -4.22 -0.97 -15.49
CA TYR A 76 -5.69 -0.97 -15.60
C TYR A 76 -6.30 -2.38 -15.59
N GLY A 77 -7.63 -2.46 -15.47
CA GLY A 77 -8.36 -3.73 -15.43
C GLY A 77 -8.88 -4.20 -16.79
N ALA A 78 -9.77 -5.19 -16.76
CA ALA A 78 -10.39 -5.74 -17.96
C ALA A 78 -11.16 -4.69 -18.79
N ALA A 79 -11.40 -5.01 -20.07
CA ALA A 79 -12.22 -4.18 -20.94
C ALA A 79 -13.68 -4.15 -20.45
N VAL A 80 -14.31 -2.98 -20.60
CA VAL A 80 -15.70 -2.72 -20.24
C VAL A 80 -16.40 -1.94 -21.35
N ASP A 81 -17.72 -2.09 -21.42
CA ASP A 81 -18.52 -1.50 -22.50
C ASP A 81 -18.64 0.02 -22.37
N SER A 82 -18.73 0.56 -21.14
CA SER A 82 -18.84 2.00 -20.90
C SER A 82 -18.32 2.41 -19.51
N LEU A 83 -17.95 3.69 -19.41
CA LEU A 83 -17.53 4.36 -18.17
C LEU A 83 -18.28 5.68 -17.96
N ASP A 84 -19.51 5.79 -18.44
CA ASP A 84 -20.28 7.05 -18.46
C ASP A 84 -20.65 7.59 -17.07
N TYR A 85 -20.51 6.75 -16.04
CA TYR A 85 -20.65 7.16 -14.64
C TYR A 85 -19.44 7.95 -14.11
N LEU A 86 -18.35 8.05 -14.89
CA LEU A 86 -17.15 8.79 -14.53
C LEU A 86 -17.05 10.14 -15.26
N PRO A 87 -16.38 11.13 -14.66
CA PRO A 87 -16.06 12.37 -15.35
C PRO A 87 -15.30 12.12 -16.66
N GLY A 88 -15.57 12.95 -17.67
CA GLY A 88 -14.97 12.81 -19.02
C GLY A 88 -13.45 12.68 -18.98
N PHE A 89 -12.76 13.46 -18.16
CA PHE A 89 -11.29 13.39 -18.05
C PHE A 89 -10.77 12.00 -17.63
N ILE A 90 -11.50 11.27 -16.79
CA ILE A 90 -11.12 9.90 -16.40
C ILE A 90 -11.50 8.93 -17.51
N ARG A 91 -12.74 9.03 -17.99
CA ARG A 91 -13.27 8.14 -19.03
C ARG A 91 -12.39 8.16 -20.28
N ASP A 92 -12.06 9.34 -20.77
CA ASP A 92 -11.35 9.54 -22.03
C ASP A 92 -9.90 9.02 -21.92
N GLN A 93 -9.25 9.22 -20.76
CA GLN A 93 -7.91 8.69 -20.48
C GLN A 93 -7.89 7.16 -20.31
N MET A 94 -9.00 6.57 -19.86
CA MET A 94 -9.18 5.12 -19.68
C MET A 94 -9.62 4.39 -20.95
N TYR A 95 -9.76 5.11 -22.07
CA TYR A 95 -9.93 4.50 -23.38
C TYR A 95 -8.56 4.12 -23.95
N ILE A 96 -8.23 2.83 -23.86
CA ILE A 96 -6.88 2.32 -24.15
C ILE A 96 -7.03 1.14 -25.11
N ASP A 97 -6.27 1.19 -26.21
CA ASP A 97 -6.26 0.16 -27.27
C ASP A 97 -7.66 -0.18 -27.83
N GLY A 98 -8.48 0.85 -28.07
CA GLY A 98 -9.79 0.71 -28.71
C GLY A 98 -10.91 0.18 -27.81
N SER A 99 -10.71 0.15 -26.49
CA SER A 99 -11.74 -0.23 -25.51
C SER A 99 -11.61 0.57 -24.22
N TYR A 100 -12.70 0.77 -23.49
CA TYR A 100 -12.64 1.30 -22.14
C TYR A 100 -12.10 0.24 -21.19
N ARG A 101 -11.17 0.62 -20.32
CA ARG A 101 -10.58 -0.28 -19.31
C ARG A 101 -11.07 0.09 -17.92
N GLN A 102 -11.23 -0.90 -17.04
CA GLN A 102 -11.60 -0.62 -15.65
C GLN A 102 -10.53 0.25 -14.96
N PRO A 103 -10.91 1.37 -14.32
CA PRO A 103 -9.98 2.27 -13.63
C PRO A 103 -9.61 1.73 -12.25
N THR A 104 -8.84 0.64 -12.25
CA THR A 104 -8.28 0.03 -11.03
C THR A 104 -7.51 1.05 -10.17
N PHE A 105 -6.83 2.02 -10.79
CA PHE A 105 -6.15 3.11 -10.08
C PHE A 105 -7.11 3.86 -9.14
N LEU A 106 -8.33 4.13 -9.60
CA LEU A 106 -9.34 4.90 -8.85
C LEU A 106 -9.87 4.04 -7.70
N TYR A 107 -10.12 2.76 -7.95
CA TYR A 107 -10.54 1.82 -6.92
C TYR A 107 -9.47 1.71 -5.82
N GLU A 108 -8.19 1.57 -6.19
CA GLU A 108 -7.07 1.51 -5.23
C GLU A 108 -6.90 2.85 -4.48
N SER A 109 -7.01 3.99 -5.18
CA SER A 109 -6.89 5.32 -4.58
C SER A 109 -8.00 5.56 -3.54
N VAL A 110 -9.26 5.32 -3.93
CA VAL A 110 -10.42 5.48 -3.05
C VAL A 110 -10.36 4.51 -1.87
N TRP A 111 -10.00 3.24 -2.10
CA TRP A 111 -9.86 2.24 -1.04
C TRP A 111 -8.84 2.67 0.03
N ASN A 112 -7.70 3.21 -0.39
CA ASN A 112 -6.68 3.71 0.53
C ASN A 112 -7.13 4.98 1.26
N LEU A 113 -7.87 5.90 0.58
CA LEU A 113 -8.44 7.08 1.24
C LEU A 113 -9.50 6.73 2.28
N ILE A 114 -10.37 5.75 1.99
CA ILE A 114 -11.36 5.26 2.94
C ILE A 114 -10.64 4.67 4.16
N GLY A 115 -9.66 3.80 3.96
CA GLY A 115 -8.90 3.22 5.06
C GLY A 115 -8.15 4.26 5.89
N PHE A 116 -7.58 5.29 5.26
CA PHE A 116 -6.99 6.43 5.95
C PHE A 116 -8.02 7.18 6.81
N ALA A 117 -9.18 7.52 6.25
CA ALA A 117 -10.25 8.19 6.97
C ALA A 117 -10.74 7.35 8.18
N LEU A 118 -10.86 6.03 8.00
CA LEU A 118 -11.22 5.10 9.07
C LEU A 118 -10.18 5.12 10.20
N ILE A 119 -8.87 5.08 9.89
CA ILE A 119 -7.82 5.19 10.91
C ILE A 119 -7.96 6.50 11.70
N LEU A 120 -8.20 7.63 11.03
CA LEU A 120 -8.38 8.91 11.72
C LEU A 120 -9.61 8.92 12.63
N ILE A 121 -10.73 8.37 12.16
CA ILE A 121 -11.97 8.25 12.94
C ILE A 121 -11.72 7.35 14.14
N PHE A 122 -11.09 6.19 13.96
CA PHE A 122 -10.77 5.24 15.01
C PHE A 122 -9.87 5.90 16.06
N ARG A 123 -8.78 6.56 15.65
CA ARG A 123 -7.86 7.23 16.57
C ARG A 123 -8.54 8.31 17.41
N ARG A 124 -9.51 9.02 16.83
CA ARG A 124 -10.26 10.08 17.52
C ARG A 124 -11.37 9.54 18.42
N LYS A 125 -12.13 8.53 17.97
CA LYS A 125 -13.38 8.11 18.63
C LYS A 125 -13.25 6.85 19.48
N LEU A 126 -12.32 5.95 19.19
CA LEU A 126 -12.18 4.69 19.89
C LEU A 126 -11.10 4.78 20.98
N LYS A 127 -11.54 4.75 22.24
CA LYS A 127 -10.64 4.72 23.40
C LYS A 127 -9.95 3.36 23.61
N GLY A 128 -10.41 2.31 22.94
CA GLY A 128 -9.91 0.93 23.07
C GLY A 128 -8.74 0.56 22.16
N ILE A 129 -8.14 1.51 21.43
CA ILE A 129 -7.05 1.23 20.50
C ILE A 129 -5.75 1.04 21.28
N ARG A 130 -5.14 -0.14 21.15
CA ARG A 130 -3.83 -0.44 21.71
C ARG A 130 -2.74 -0.17 20.68
N ARG A 131 -1.53 0.04 21.19
CA ARG A 131 -0.33 0.09 20.39
C ARG A 131 -0.22 -1.10 19.43
N GLY A 132 0.06 -0.84 18.16
CA GLY A 132 0.17 -1.81 17.08
C GLY A 132 -1.16 -2.13 16.37
N HIS A 133 -2.31 -1.68 16.90
CA HIS A 133 -3.60 -1.92 16.25
C HIS A 133 -3.75 -1.13 14.95
N ILE A 134 -3.16 0.07 14.84
CA ILE A 134 -3.26 0.88 13.62
C ILE A 134 -2.46 0.23 12.49
N THR A 135 -1.23 -0.20 12.77
CA THR A 135 -0.42 -0.97 11.80
C THR A 135 -1.14 -2.25 11.38
N ALA A 136 -1.71 -2.99 12.34
CA ALA A 136 -2.43 -4.21 12.03
C ALA A 136 -3.65 -3.96 11.14
N PHE A 137 -4.42 -2.91 11.44
CA PHE A 137 -5.55 -2.50 10.60
C PHE A 137 -5.09 -2.17 9.19
N TYR A 138 -4.02 -1.38 9.04
CA TYR A 138 -3.44 -1.06 7.73
C TYR A 138 -3.05 -2.33 6.95
N LEU A 139 -2.35 -3.29 7.58
CA LEU A 139 -1.92 -4.52 6.91
C LEU A 139 -3.12 -5.35 6.41
N ILE A 140 -4.16 -5.48 7.24
CA ILE A 140 -5.38 -6.21 6.88
C ILE A 140 -6.13 -5.47 5.78
N TRP A 141 -6.33 -4.16 5.93
CA TRP A 141 -7.07 -3.31 5.00
C TRP A 141 -6.42 -3.28 3.62
N TYR A 142 -5.10 -3.06 3.58
CA TYR A 142 -4.34 -3.05 2.33
C TYR A 142 -4.32 -4.43 1.68
N GLY A 143 -4.10 -5.50 2.46
CA GLY A 143 -4.16 -6.87 1.95
C GLY A 143 -5.52 -7.21 1.35
N PHE A 144 -6.62 -6.83 2.01
CA PHE A 144 -7.96 -7.10 1.49
C PHE A 144 -8.25 -6.35 0.19
N GLY A 145 -7.92 -5.05 0.15
CA GLY A 145 -8.06 -4.25 -1.08
C GLY A 145 -7.23 -4.81 -2.23
N ARG A 146 -5.98 -5.21 -1.95
CA ARG A 146 -5.12 -5.85 -2.96
C ARG A 146 -5.69 -7.17 -3.44
N MET A 147 -6.23 -8.01 -2.58
CA MET A 147 -6.79 -9.30 -3.00
C MET A 147 -7.92 -9.14 -4.04
N ILE A 148 -8.80 -8.15 -3.82
CA ILE A 148 -9.94 -7.86 -4.70
C ILE A 148 -9.50 -7.14 -5.97
N ILE A 149 -8.83 -5.99 -5.82
CA ILE A 149 -8.54 -5.09 -6.95
C ILE A 149 -7.48 -5.71 -7.86
N GLU A 150 -6.51 -6.41 -7.28
CA GLU A 150 -5.56 -7.15 -8.09
C GLU A 150 -6.27 -8.21 -8.92
N GLY A 151 -7.32 -8.85 -8.40
CA GLY A 151 -8.17 -9.81 -9.12
C GLY A 151 -8.79 -9.27 -10.41
N MET A 152 -8.94 -7.94 -10.53
CA MET A 152 -9.52 -7.27 -11.69
C MET A 152 -8.48 -6.92 -12.77
N ARG A 153 -7.18 -6.97 -12.45
CA ARG A 153 -6.09 -6.61 -13.37
C ARG A 153 -5.82 -7.70 -14.40
N THR A 154 -5.33 -7.33 -15.58
CA THR A 154 -4.97 -8.29 -16.64
C THR A 154 -3.47 -8.60 -16.65
N ASP A 155 -2.63 -7.70 -16.14
CA ASP A 155 -1.17 -7.71 -16.38
C ASP A 155 -0.33 -8.10 -15.14
N SER A 156 -0.85 -9.00 -14.31
CA SER A 156 -0.21 -9.34 -13.03
C SER A 156 0.62 -10.62 -13.11
N LEU A 157 1.77 -10.61 -12.42
CA LEU A 157 2.64 -11.78 -12.30
C LEU A 157 1.92 -12.93 -11.58
N MET A 158 1.76 -14.06 -12.26
CA MET A 158 1.09 -15.26 -11.73
C MET A 158 2.12 -16.19 -11.06
N PHE A 159 1.75 -16.76 -9.92
CA PHE A 159 2.53 -17.74 -9.18
C PHE A 159 1.60 -18.76 -8.52
N PHE A 160 1.70 -20.04 -8.91
CA PHE A 160 0.82 -21.12 -8.45
C PHE A 160 -0.69 -20.83 -8.62
N GLY A 161 -1.09 -20.31 -9.79
CA GLY A 161 -2.51 -20.07 -10.11
C GLY A 161 -3.13 -18.84 -9.44
N LEU A 162 -2.40 -18.14 -8.56
CA LEU A 162 -2.79 -16.86 -7.97
C LEU A 162 -1.78 -15.78 -8.33
N ARG A 163 -2.17 -14.51 -8.25
CA ARG A 163 -1.24 -13.39 -8.48
C ARG A 163 -0.30 -13.26 -7.28
N VAL A 164 0.97 -12.92 -7.49
CA VAL A 164 1.95 -12.75 -6.39
C VAL A 164 1.47 -11.75 -5.34
N SER A 165 0.80 -10.71 -5.80
CA SER A 165 0.11 -9.68 -4.99
C SER A 165 -1.02 -10.26 -4.13
N GLN A 166 -1.73 -11.30 -4.58
CA GLN A 166 -2.73 -12.01 -3.77
C GLN A 166 -2.06 -12.88 -2.69
N TRP A 167 -0.97 -13.57 -3.01
CA TRP A 167 -0.16 -14.29 -2.01
C TRP A 167 0.36 -13.35 -0.93
N LEU A 168 0.92 -12.21 -1.33
CA LEU A 168 1.38 -11.19 -0.41
C LEU A 168 0.22 -10.68 0.46
N SER A 169 -0.98 -10.51 -0.12
CA SER A 169 -2.17 -10.07 0.61
C SER A 169 -2.56 -11.03 1.74
N VAL A 170 -2.52 -12.35 1.49
CA VAL A 170 -2.79 -13.37 2.53
C VAL A 170 -1.80 -13.24 3.69
N ILE A 171 -0.51 -13.09 3.37
CA ILE A 171 0.55 -12.94 4.38
C ILE A 171 0.32 -11.67 5.21
N LEU A 172 0.01 -10.55 4.56
CA LEU A 172 -0.22 -9.27 5.25
C LEU A 172 -1.44 -9.33 6.18
N ILE A 173 -2.55 -9.94 5.72
CA ILE A 173 -3.75 -10.13 6.54
C ILE A 173 -3.42 -11.01 7.76
N GLY A 174 -2.75 -12.15 7.55
CA GLY A 174 -2.35 -13.05 8.62
C GLY A 174 -1.44 -12.36 9.65
N LEU A 175 -0.47 -11.56 9.18
CA LEU A 175 0.41 -10.79 10.04
C LEU A 175 -0.35 -9.73 10.86
N GLY A 176 -1.29 -9.01 10.24
CA GLY A 176 -2.12 -8.03 10.94
C GLY A 176 -2.97 -8.68 12.04
N ILE A 177 -3.60 -9.81 11.76
CA ILE A 177 -4.38 -10.57 12.76
C ILE A 177 -3.46 -11.02 13.90
N PHE A 178 -2.28 -11.56 13.58
CA PHE A 178 -1.29 -11.96 14.57
C PHE A 178 -0.87 -10.80 15.47
N ILE A 179 -0.61 -9.61 14.90
CA ILE A 179 -0.26 -8.41 15.68
C ILE A 179 -1.40 -8.05 16.66
N ILE A 180 -2.66 -8.06 16.22
CA ILE A 180 -3.80 -7.77 17.12
C ILE A 180 -3.84 -8.77 18.28
N LEU A 181 -3.76 -10.07 17.99
CA LEU A 181 -3.81 -11.12 19.00
C LEU A 181 -2.62 -11.04 19.99
N TYR A 182 -1.42 -10.82 19.47
CA TYR A 182 -0.20 -10.71 20.26
C TYR A 182 -0.23 -9.48 21.18
N GLN A 183 -0.61 -8.32 20.66
CA GLN A 183 -0.70 -7.08 21.43
C GLN A 183 -1.81 -7.17 22.48
N ASN A 184 -2.89 -7.90 22.20
CA ASN A 184 -3.95 -8.16 23.16
C ASN A 184 -3.50 -9.07 24.30
N ARG A 185 -2.74 -10.14 23.99
CA ARG A 185 -2.15 -11.03 25.01
C ARG A 185 -1.13 -10.32 25.89
N LYS A 186 -0.29 -9.46 25.32
CA LYS A 186 0.72 -8.68 26.07
C LYS A 186 0.14 -7.48 26.84
N LYS A 187 -1.18 -7.25 26.79
CA LYS A 187 -1.83 -6.07 27.40
C LYS A 187 -1.09 -4.77 27.04
N ALA A 188 -0.76 -4.60 25.77
CA ALA A 188 -0.07 -3.41 25.28
C ALA A 188 -0.83 -2.14 25.70
N PRO A 189 -0.12 -1.03 25.96
CA PRO A 189 -0.75 0.20 26.43
C PRO A 189 -1.75 0.72 25.40
N PHE A 190 -2.83 1.31 25.91
CA PHE A 190 -3.80 2.04 25.10
C PHE A 190 -3.24 3.42 24.73
N TYR A 191 -3.62 3.94 23.56
CA TYR A 191 -3.22 5.29 23.16
C TYR A 191 -3.94 6.39 23.94
N HIS A 192 -5.17 6.13 24.36
CA HIS A 192 -5.89 6.98 25.30
C HIS A 192 -5.67 6.44 26.70
N THR A 193 -4.74 7.04 27.44
CA THR A 193 -4.72 6.92 28.90
C THR A 193 -6.02 7.54 29.41
N LYS A 194 -6.77 6.85 30.27
CA LYS A 194 -7.87 7.49 30.97
C LYS A 194 -7.29 8.74 31.65
N GLU A 195 -7.86 9.91 31.38
CA GLU A 195 -7.72 11.02 32.31
C GLU A 195 -8.29 10.49 33.63
N GLU A 196 -7.41 10.35 34.63
CA GLU A 196 -7.84 10.14 36.01
C GLU A 196 -8.63 11.40 36.40
N ASN A 197 -9.95 11.27 36.43
CA ASN A 197 -10.84 12.20 37.13
C ASN A 197 -10.92 11.79 38.60
#